data_AF-X1UCH7-F1
#
_entry.id   AF-X1UCH7-F1
#
_cell.length_a   1.000
_cell.length_b   1.000
_cell.length_c   1.000
_cell.angle_alpha   90.00
_cell.angle_beta   90.00
_cell.angle_gamma   90.00
#
_symmetry.space_group_name_H-M   'P 1'
#
loop_
_entity.id
_entity.type
_entity.pdbx_description
1 polymer ?
#
loop_
_entity_poly.entity_id
_entity_poly.type
_entity_poly.pdbx_seq_one_letter_code
_entity_poly.pdbx_strand_id
1 'polypeptide(L)'
;MIQKYNCVRNERDARRVVYAVAVWSFIGPILFYTPSLIARVVFPDLENPRFAYAVISLKVLPVGLMGVMIAAMLSATLSTLSNEFTMLSSVLTNDFYAKKIKPDASQKHLINVGRLNCLIIGVLTTLLAISLQYIQELNLFDIMVKTYTAFA
;
A
#
# COMPACT_ATOMS: atom_id res chain seq x y z
N MET A 1 -11.43 -1.70 -4.67
CA MET A 1 -12.44 -2.52 -3.96
C MET A 1 -13.62 -2.92 -4.84
N ILE A 2 -14.23 -2.00 -5.60
CA ILE A 2 -15.40 -2.28 -6.47
C ILE A 2 -15.17 -3.45 -7.44
N GLN A 3 -13.99 -3.52 -8.08
CA GLN A 3 -13.66 -4.64 -8.99
C GLN A 3 -13.67 -6.01 -8.31
N LYS A 4 -13.29 -6.12 -7.02
CA LYS A 4 -13.28 -7.39 -6.29
C LYS A 4 -14.70 -7.84 -5.92
N TYR A 5 -15.63 -6.91 -5.71
CA TYR A 5 -17.05 -7.22 -5.46
C TYR A 5 -17.75 -7.70 -6.73
N ASN A 6 -17.41 -7.15 -7.90
CA ASN A 6 -17.98 -7.55 -9.19
C ASN A 6 -17.54 -8.95 -9.67
N CYS A 7 -16.50 -9.53 -9.04
CA CYS A 7 -16.06 -10.89 -9.32
C CYS A 7 -16.91 -11.96 -8.60
N VAL A 8 -17.83 -11.56 -7.71
CA VAL A 8 -18.67 -12.50 -6.97
C VAL A 8 -19.91 -12.83 -7.80
N ARG A 9 -20.15 -14.13 -8.03
CA ARG A 9 -21.23 -14.62 -8.90
C ARG A 9 -22.63 -14.24 -8.42
N ASN A 10 -22.84 -14.16 -7.10
CA ASN A 10 -24.14 -13.98 -6.48
C ASN A 10 -24.12 -12.84 -5.44
N GLU A 11 -25.19 -12.05 -5.39
CA GLU A 11 -25.36 -10.95 -4.43
C GLU A 11 -25.31 -11.43 -2.97
N ARG A 12 -25.83 -12.63 -2.70
CA ARG A 12 -25.82 -13.23 -1.35
C ARG A 12 -24.40 -13.51 -0.85
N ASP A 13 -23.51 -13.91 -1.74
CA ASP A 13 -22.10 -14.16 -1.41
C ASP A 13 -21.33 -12.84 -1.30
N ALA A 14 -21.67 -11.82 -2.10
CA ALA A 14 -21.11 -10.49 -1.94
C ALA A 14 -21.41 -9.93 -0.54
N ARG A 15 -22.64 -10.11 -0.04
CA ARG A 15 -23.03 -9.70 1.31
C ARG A 15 -22.24 -10.44 2.40
N ARG A 16 -21.95 -11.73 2.22
CA ARG A 16 -21.10 -12.51 3.15
C ARG A 16 -19.66 -11.98 3.17
N VAL A 17 -19.11 -11.62 2.02
CA VAL A 17 -17.78 -10.99 1.93
C VAL A 17 -17.77 -9.66 2.68
N VAL A 18 -18.81 -8.83 2.51
CA VAL A 18 -18.93 -7.56 3.24
C VAL A 18 -18.93 -7.77 4.75
N TYR A 19 -19.72 -8.72 5.27
CA TYR A 19 -19.72 -9.00 6.70
C TYR A 19 -18.38 -9.55 7.19
N ALA A 20 -17.73 -10.44 6.43
CA ALA A 20 -16.41 -10.96 6.78
C ALA A 20 -15.36 -9.84 6.84
N VAL A 21 -15.37 -8.93 5.86
CA VAL A 21 -14.49 -7.74 5.86
C VAL A 21 -14.81 -6.84 7.04
N ALA A 22 -16.08 -6.56 7.33
CA ALA A 22 -16.48 -5.71 8.45
C ALA A 22 -16.02 -6.28 9.80
N VAL A 23 -16.19 -7.58 10.02
CA VAL A 23 -15.70 -8.27 11.21
C VAL A 23 -14.17 -8.17 11.32
N TRP A 24 -13.45 -8.42 10.22
CA TRP A 24 -11.99 -8.32 10.19
C TRP A 24 -11.48 -6.89 10.40
N SER A 25 -12.19 -5.89 9.86
CA SER A 25 -11.90 -4.47 10.04
C SER A 25 -12.11 -4.00 11.47
N PHE A 26 -12.95 -4.67 12.26
CA PHE A 26 -13.11 -4.35 13.69
C PHE A 26 -12.06 -5.06 14.56
N ILE A 27 -11.81 -6.35 14.29
CA ILE A 27 -10.87 -7.16 15.07
C ILE A 27 -9.40 -6.77 14.79
N GLY A 28 -9.08 -6.51 13.52
CA GLY A 28 -7.72 -6.21 13.07
C GLY A 28 -7.05 -5.05 13.81
N PRO A 29 -7.68 -3.86 13.90
CA PRO A 29 -7.12 -2.72 14.63
C PRO A 29 -6.80 -3.05 16.09
N ILE A 30 -7.69 -3.76 16.79
CA ILE A 30 -7.44 -4.12 18.19
C ILE A 30 -6.20 -5.02 18.27
N LEU A 31 -6.09 -6.03 17.40
CA LEU A 31 -4.95 -6.92 17.38
C LEU A 31 -3.63 -6.20 17.07
N PHE A 32 -3.61 -5.28 16.12
CA PHE A 32 -2.37 -4.59 15.67
C PHE A 32 -1.99 -3.37 16.53
N TYR A 33 -2.96 -2.64 17.09
CA TYR A 33 -2.68 -1.48 17.93
C TYR A 33 -2.25 -1.86 19.35
N THR A 34 -2.79 -2.94 19.92
CA THR A 34 -2.50 -3.29 21.33
C THR A 34 -1.00 -3.51 21.61
N PRO A 35 -0.24 -4.27 20.80
CA PRO A 35 1.21 -4.41 21.01
C PRO A 35 1.95 -3.07 20.87
N SER A 36 1.54 -2.22 19.94
CA SER A 36 2.12 -0.89 19.73
C SER A 36 1.89 0.03 20.93
N LEU A 37 0.71 -0.05 21.56
CA LEU A 37 0.39 0.71 22.77
C LEU A 37 1.18 0.22 23.98
N ILE A 38 1.32 -1.10 24.15
CA ILE A 38 2.15 -1.70 25.20
C ILE A 38 3.63 -1.31 25.00
N ALA A 39 4.10 -1.30 23.76
CA ALA A 39 5.46 -0.89 23.42
C ALA A 39 5.80 0.52 23.93
N ARG A 40 4.83 1.46 23.87
CA ARG A 40 5.02 2.83 24.36
C ARG A 40 5.23 2.90 25.87
N VAL A 41 4.63 1.98 26.63
CA VAL A 41 4.80 1.91 28.09
C VAL A 41 6.10 1.19 28.47
N VAL A 42 6.46 0.15 27.73
CA VAL A 42 7.67 -0.66 27.99
C VAL A 42 8.95 0.03 27.51
N PHE A 43 8.87 0.85 26.45
CA PHE A 43 9.99 1.58 25.84
C PHE A 43 9.64 3.07 25.68
N PRO A 44 9.64 3.84 26.78
CA PRO A 44 9.25 5.25 26.74
C PRO A 44 10.21 6.13 25.92
N ASP A 45 11.50 5.79 25.89
CA ASP A 45 12.59 6.55 25.25
C ASP A 45 12.84 6.18 23.78
N LEU A 46 11.87 5.57 23.10
CA LEU A 46 12.04 5.16 21.70
C LEU A 46 12.18 6.39 20.79
N GLU A 47 13.37 6.55 20.18
CA GLU A 47 13.71 7.68 19.30
C GLU A 47 12.68 7.90 18.16
N ASN A 48 12.18 6.80 17.59
CA ASN A 48 11.20 6.86 16.52
C ASN A 48 10.00 5.94 16.83
N PRO A 49 8.81 6.53 17.13
CA PRO A 49 7.59 5.78 17.45
C PRO A 49 7.19 4.78 16.35
N ARG A 50 7.63 4.97 15.11
CA ARG A 50 7.33 4.08 13.98
C ARG A 50 7.90 2.67 14.17
N PHE A 51 8.95 2.51 14.98
CA PHE A 51 9.55 1.21 15.25
C PHE A 51 8.94 0.49 16.45
N ALA A 52 7.96 1.07 17.14
CA ALA A 52 7.39 0.52 18.37
C ALA A 52 6.90 -0.93 18.21
N TYR A 53 6.19 -1.22 17.12
CA TYR A 53 5.69 -2.57 16.82
C TYR A 53 6.81 -3.58 16.58
N ALA A 54 7.89 -3.16 15.89
CA ALA A 54 9.03 -4.03 15.65
C ALA A 54 9.79 -4.31 16.96
N VAL A 55 10.06 -3.28 17.76
CA VAL A 55 10.84 -3.37 19.00
C VAL A 55 10.15 -4.24 20.06
N ILE A 56 8.83 -4.10 20.25
CA ILE A 56 8.11 -4.97 21.19
C ILE A 56 8.10 -6.41 20.72
N SER A 57 8.02 -6.63 19.40
CA SER A 57 8.04 -7.96 18.83
C SER A 57 9.41 -8.62 18.95
N LEU A 58 10.51 -7.87 18.87
CA LEU A 58 11.86 -8.39 19.17
C LEU A 58 11.97 -8.89 20.62
N LYS A 59 11.23 -8.27 21.56
CA LYS A 59 11.25 -8.65 22.98
C LYS A 59 10.37 -9.87 23.29
N VAL A 60 9.27 -10.06 22.55
CA VAL A 60 8.26 -11.09 22.84
C VAL A 60 8.42 -12.33 21.96
N LEU A 61 8.92 -12.20 20.73
CA LEU A 61 9.00 -13.30 19.78
C LEU A 61 10.31 -14.10 19.93
N PRO A 62 10.26 -15.45 19.80
CA PRO A 62 11.45 -16.28 19.69
C PRO A 62 12.18 -16.06 18.36
N VAL A 63 13.47 -16.42 18.33
CA VAL A 63 14.41 -16.14 17.22
C VAL A 63 13.96 -16.58 15.83
N GLY A 64 13.09 -17.60 15.70
CA GLY A 64 12.52 -18.03 14.42
C GLY A 64 11.31 -17.20 13.95
N LEU A 65 10.48 -16.71 14.87
CA LEU A 65 9.27 -15.95 14.52
C LEU A 65 9.58 -14.50 14.14
N MET A 66 10.74 -13.97 14.52
CA MET A 66 11.18 -12.64 14.08
C MET A 66 11.36 -12.57 12.56
N GLY A 67 11.96 -13.60 11.95
CA GLY A 67 12.11 -13.68 10.50
C GLY A 67 10.75 -13.72 9.78
N VAL A 68 9.80 -14.49 10.34
CA VAL A 68 8.42 -14.55 9.84
C VAL A 68 7.73 -13.20 9.94
N MET A 69 7.90 -12.47 11.06
CA MET A 69 7.32 -11.15 11.24
C MET A 69 7.84 -10.15 10.20
N ILE A 70 9.16 -10.06 10.03
CA ILE A 70 9.77 -9.13 9.05
C ILE A 70 9.31 -9.50 7.64
N ALA A 71 9.30 -10.79 7.30
CA ALA A 71 8.78 -11.26 6.02
C ALA A 71 7.31 -10.89 5.82
N ALA A 72 6.48 -11.02 6.85
CA ALA A 72 5.06 -10.64 6.81
C ALA A 72 4.86 -9.13 6.62
N MET A 73 5.64 -8.29 7.30
CA MET A 73 5.59 -6.83 7.15
C MET A 73 5.99 -6.40 5.73
N LEU A 74 7.08 -6.98 5.22
CA LEU A 74 7.53 -6.73 3.84
C LEU A 74 6.49 -7.21 2.83
N SER A 75 5.92 -8.40 3.03
CA SER A 75 4.88 -8.96 2.18
C SER A 75 3.61 -8.11 2.18
N ALA A 76 3.17 -7.62 3.34
CA ALA A 76 2.01 -6.74 3.47
C ALA A 76 2.23 -5.40 2.74
N THR A 77 3.43 -4.82 2.89
CA THR A 77 3.83 -3.59 2.21
C THR A 77 3.86 -3.80 0.71
N LEU A 78 4.50 -4.87 0.24
CA LEU A 78 4.61 -5.20 -1.17
C LEU A 78 3.24 -5.51 -1.80
N SER A 79 2.32 -6.14 -1.07
CA SER A 79 0.96 -6.38 -1.54
C SER A 79 0.21 -5.07 -1.82
N THR A 80 0.39 -4.08 -0.94
CA THR A 80 -0.20 -2.75 -1.10
C THR A 80 0.41 -2.03 -2.31
N LEU A 81 1.75 -1.96 -2.36
CA LEU A 81 2.48 -1.35 -3.47
C LEU A 81 2.14 -1.99 -4.83
N SER A 82 2.07 -3.32 -4.88
CA SER A 82 1.72 -4.05 -6.10
C SER A 82 0.31 -3.72 -6.59
N ASN A 83 -0.66 -3.60 -5.66
CA ASN A 83 -2.02 -3.20 -6.01
C ASN A 83 -2.07 -1.77 -6.55
N GLU A 84 -1.35 -0.84 -5.93
CA GLU A 84 -1.29 0.56 -6.37
C GLU A 84 -0.67 0.70 -7.77
N PHE A 85 0.48 0.07 -8.01
CA PHE A 85 1.14 0.09 -9.32
C PHE A 85 0.28 -0.56 -10.40
N THR A 86 -0.41 -1.65 -10.08
CA THR A 86 -1.34 -2.30 -11.02
C THR A 86 -2.53 -1.41 -11.34
N MET A 87 -3.09 -0.70 -10.35
CA MET A 87 -4.19 0.25 -10.56
C MET A 87 -3.74 1.43 -11.43
N LEU A 88 -2.59 2.05 -11.12
CA LEU A 88 -2.04 3.15 -11.91
C LEU A 88 -1.74 2.73 -13.35
N SER A 89 -1.11 1.57 -13.54
CA SER A 89 -0.85 1.00 -14.86
C SER A 89 -2.15 0.75 -15.64
N SER A 90 -3.18 0.19 -14.99
CA SER A 90 -4.49 -0.03 -15.63
C SER A 90 -5.16 1.27 -16.04
N VAL A 91 -5.10 2.32 -15.21
CA VAL A 91 -5.65 3.64 -15.54
C VAL A 91 -4.90 4.24 -16.73
N LEU A 92 -3.56 4.25 -16.71
CA LEU A 92 -2.78 4.77 -17.84
C LEU A 92 -3.02 3.98 -19.13
N THR A 93 -3.15 2.66 -19.05
CA THR A 93 -3.35 1.84 -20.25
C THR A 93 -4.78 1.91 -20.76
N ASN A 94 -5.80 1.76 -19.92
CA ASN A 94 -7.19 1.70 -20.36
C ASN A 94 -7.82 3.09 -20.56
N ASP A 95 -7.52 4.05 -19.69
CA ASP A 95 -8.13 5.38 -19.76
C ASP A 95 -7.36 6.37 -20.63
N PHE A 96 -6.03 6.25 -20.70
CA PHE A 96 -5.22 7.12 -21.55
C PHE A 96 -4.84 6.44 -22.87
N TYR A 97 -4.15 5.30 -22.82
CA TYR A 97 -3.60 4.67 -24.03
C TYR A 97 -4.69 4.11 -24.97
N ALA A 98 -5.60 3.28 -24.46
CA ALA A 98 -6.65 2.68 -25.26
C ALA A 98 -7.64 3.75 -25.79
N LYS A 99 -8.07 4.70 -24.96
CA LYS A 99 -9.05 5.71 -25.40
C LYS A 99 -8.48 6.83 -26.26
N LYS A 100 -7.25 7.32 -26.00
CA LYS A 100 -6.69 8.49 -26.71
C LYS A 100 -5.64 8.18 -27.76
N ILE A 101 -4.87 7.10 -27.62
CA ILE A 101 -3.72 6.82 -28.49
C ILE A 101 -4.07 5.76 -29.53
N LYS A 102 -4.61 4.61 -29.11
CA LYS A 102 -4.93 3.51 -30.02
C LYS A 102 -6.17 2.72 -29.59
N PRO A 103 -7.37 3.14 -30.03
CA PRO A 103 -8.65 2.49 -29.71
C PRO A 103 -8.73 1.03 -30.17
N ASP A 104 -8.17 0.71 -31.33
CA ASP A 104 -8.19 -0.64 -31.91
C ASP A 104 -6.99 -1.51 -31.48
N ALA A 105 -6.37 -1.20 -30.34
CA ALA A 105 -5.26 -1.99 -29.83
C ALA A 105 -5.73 -3.40 -29.41
N SER A 106 -5.08 -4.43 -29.94
CA SER A 106 -5.29 -5.82 -29.49
C SER A 106 -5.03 -5.98 -28.00
N GLN A 107 -5.78 -6.87 -27.33
CA GLN A 107 -5.64 -7.15 -25.89
C GLN A 107 -4.19 -7.51 -25.50
N LYS A 108 -3.46 -8.26 -26.35
CA LYS A 108 -2.05 -8.60 -26.11
C LYS A 108 -1.15 -7.36 -26.09
N HIS A 109 -1.43 -6.38 -26.95
CA HIS A 109 -0.71 -5.11 -27.00
C HIS A 109 -0.96 -4.29 -25.74
N LEU A 110 -2.21 -4.21 -25.28
CA LEU A 110 -2.56 -3.50 -24.05
C LEU A 110 -1.88 -4.08 -22.81
N ILE A 111 -1.76 -5.41 -22.71
CA ILE A 111 -1.03 -6.05 -21.59
C ILE A 111 0.45 -5.67 -21.61
N ASN A 112 1.09 -5.67 -22.78
CA ASN A 112 2.50 -5.29 -22.90
C ASN A 112 2.73 -3.81 -22.56
N VAL A 113 1.84 -2.92 -23.03
CA VAL A 113 1.87 -1.49 -22.68
C VAL A 113 1.64 -1.29 -21.19
N GLY A 114 0.72 -2.03 -20.56
CA GLY A 114 0.51 -2.01 -19.11
C GLY A 114 1.75 -2.43 -18.32
N ARG A 115 2.46 -3.49 -18.74
CA ARG A 115 3.72 -3.90 -18.11
C ARG A 115 4.79 -2.82 -18.23
N LEU A 116 4.92 -2.19 -19.39
CA LEU A 116 5.87 -1.10 -19.61
C LEU A 116 5.52 0.13 -18.75
N ASN A 117 4.25 0.52 -18.70
CA ASN A 117 3.77 1.62 -17.86
C ASN A 117 4.06 1.35 -16.38
N CYS A 118 3.84 0.11 -15.92
CA CYS A 118 4.16 -0.29 -14.55
C CYS A 118 5.66 -0.14 -14.24
N LEU A 119 6.53 -0.52 -15.17
CA LEU A 119 7.98 -0.34 -15.03
C LEU A 119 8.35 1.16 -14.93
N ILE A 120 7.81 1.98 -15.83
CA ILE A 120 8.06 3.42 -15.86
C ILE A 120 7.59 4.09 -14.56
N ILE A 121 6.36 3.80 -14.12
CA ILE A 121 5.83 4.32 -12.85
C ILE A 121 6.72 3.88 -11.68
N GLY A 122 7.13 2.62 -11.63
CA GLY A 122 7.99 2.09 -10.56
C GLY A 122 9.34 2.82 -10.49
N VAL A 123 9.98 3.04 -11.64
CA VAL A 123 11.24 3.81 -11.73
C VAL A 123 11.04 5.26 -11.29
N LEU A 124 10.04 5.95 -11.84
CA LEU A 124 9.75 7.34 -11.47
C LEU A 124 9.44 7.48 -9.98
N THR A 125 8.63 6.58 -9.42
CA THR A 125 8.28 6.58 -7.98
C THR A 125 9.52 6.36 -7.12
N THR A 126 10.40 5.43 -7.51
CA THR A 126 11.65 5.16 -6.78
C THR A 126 12.59 6.37 -6.83
N LEU A 127 12.74 7.00 -8.00
CA LEU A 127 13.56 8.20 -8.15
C LEU A 127 13.02 9.35 -7.29
N LEU A 128 11.71 9.60 -7.33
CA LEU A 128 11.06 10.61 -6.49
C LEU A 128 11.26 10.32 -5.01
N ALA A 129 11.11 9.06 -4.57
CA ALA A 129 11.33 8.67 -3.17
C ALA A 129 12.76 8.97 -2.71
N ILE A 130 13.77 8.69 -3.55
CA ILE A 130 15.17 9.00 -3.26
C ILE A 130 15.40 10.52 -3.21
N SER A 131 14.85 11.26 -4.18
CA SER A 131 14.96 12.72 -4.21
C SER A 131 14.34 13.37 -2.97
N LEU A 132 13.18 12.90 -2.52
CA LEU A 132 12.53 13.38 -1.31
C LEU A 132 13.35 13.12 -0.05
N GLN A 133 14.06 11.99 0.02
CA GLN A 133 14.93 11.68 1.15
C GLN A 133 16.14 12.65 1.24
N TYR A 134 16.56 13.24 0.13
CA TYR A 134 17.65 14.21 0.09
C TYR A 134 17.21 15.63 0.56
N ILE A 135 15.93 15.97 0.43
CA ILE A 135 15.36 17.29 0.77
C ILE A 135 14.90 17.31 2.24
N GLN A 136 15.72 16.81 3.17
CA GLN A 136 15.36 16.56 4.59
C GLN A 136 14.81 17.76 5.40
N GLU A 137 14.73 18.96 4.83
CA GLU A 137 14.22 20.19 5.45
C GLU A 137 12.68 20.34 5.42
N LEU A 138 11.94 19.46 4.72
CA LEU A 138 10.47 19.55 4.67
C LEU A 138 9.82 18.28 5.21
N ASN A 139 8.97 18.43 6.24
CA ASN A 139 8.12 17.32 6.66
C ASN A 139 7.18 16.93 5.50
N LEU A 140 6.86 15.63 5.39
CA LEU A 140 5.88 15.12 4.41
C LEU A 140 4.54 15.90 4.46
N PHE A 141 4.19 16.38 5.64
CA PHE A 141 3.03 17.25 5.86
C PHE A 141 3.16 18.61 5.15
N ASP A 142 4.35 19.24 5.20
CA ASP A 142 4.61 20.52 4.54
C ASP A 142 4.57 20.36 3.01
N ILE A 143 5.09 19.25 2.49
CA ILE A 143 4.99 18.91 1.06
C ILE A 143 3.53 18.71 0.66
N MET A 144 2.75 17.98 1.46
CA MET A 144 1.33 17.76 1.20
C MET A 144 0.58 19.09 1.17
N VAL A 145 0.74 19.93 2.19
CA VAL A 145 0.07 21.24 2.29
C VAL A 145 0.48 22.13 1.11
N LYS A 146 1.78 22.26 0.84
CA LYS A 146 2.30 23.13 -0.22
C LYS A 146 1.85 22.69 -1.62
N THR A 147 1.74 21.39 -1.85
CA THR A 147 1.24 20.83 -3.11
C THR A 147 -0.26 21.07 -3.25
N TYR A 148 -1.04 20.80 -2.20
CA TYR A 148 -2.49 21.06 -2.22
C TYR A 148 -2.82 22.54 -2.41
N THR A 149 -2.07 23.45 -1.78
CA THR A 149 -2.24 24.91 -1.98
C THR A 149 -1.74 25.41 -3.33
N ALA A 150 -0.85 24.67 -4.02
CA ALA A 150 -0.38 25.04 -5.36
C ALA A 150 -1.37 24.65 -6.47
N PHE A 151 -2.30 23.74 -6.18
CA PHE A 151 -3.36 23.29 -7.11
C PHE A 151 -4.75 23.84 -6.75
N ALA A 152 -4.86 24.70 -5.74
CA ALA A 152 -6.07 25.44 -5.34
C ALA A 152 -5.95 26.91 -5.76
#